data_AF-A0A9P5VLE4-F1
#
_entry.id   AF-A0A9P5VLE4-F1
#
_cell.length_a   1.000
_cell.length_b   1.000
_cell.length_c   1.000
_cell.angle_alpha   90.00
_cell.angle_beta   90.00
_cell.angle_gamma   90.00
#
_symmetry.space_group_name_H-M   'P 1'
#
loop_
_entity.id
_entity.type
_entity.pdbx_description
1 polymer ?
#
loop_
_entity_poly.entity_id
_entity_poly.type
_entity_poly.pdbx_seq_one_letter_code
_entity_poly.pdbx_strand_id
1 'polypeptide(L)'
;MLHNQSLGSLEIVARSASNLKDVETGGKNDAYAQFSLNIKDAKSFQKTKTHKNAGANATWDQTIVLEGAPDEHRVLYVEVMEEDFGADAPIGFTAIRLDQIQSGPVSGHFDLFTPDGKQKGEISLNLRFLGNAAQSGHGASNVRGRGELLNEHQKRVKGLKSKETAQDVGVALGAGLAALGAAYLLGGGDKKKTEAEKGDAAVANH
;
A
#
# COMPACT_ATOMS: atom_id res chain seq x y z
N MET A 1 34.70 -25.11 3.87
CA MET A 1 33.72 -25.28 4.96
C MET A 1 32.81 -24.07 4.97
N LEU A 2 31.49 -24.30 5.04
CA LEU A 2 30.48 -23.64 5.89
C LEU A 2 29.13 -23.47 5.16
N HIS A 3 28.22 -24.35 5.58
CA HIS A 3 26.75 -24.36 5.57
C HIS A 3 25.98 -23.64 4.45
N ASN A 4 25.51 -24.43 3.47
CA ASN A 4 24.28 -24.18 2.74
C ASN A 4 23.09 -24.44 3.69
N GLN A 5 22.62 -23.42 4.42
CA GLN A 5 21.34 -23.49 5.11
C GLN A 5 20.28 -23.02 4.12
N SER A 6 19.39 -23.93 3.72
CA SER A 6 18.28 -23.65 2.81
C SER A 6 17.46 -22.46 3.32
N LEU A 7 17.30 -21.45 2.45
CA LEU A 7 16.35 -20.33 2.50
C LEU A 7 15.20 -20.55 3.49
N GLY A 8 15.19 -19.74 4.56
CA GLY A 8 14.12 -19.78 5.56
C GLY A 8 12.94 -18.93 5.10
N SER A 9 11.71 -19.45 5.24
CA SER A 9 10.53 -18.60 5.11
C SER A 9 10.50 -17.58 6.25
N LEU A 10 10.03 -16.36 5.98
CA LEU A 10 9.79 -15.36 7.00
C LEU A 10 8.36 -15.53 7.53
N GLU A 11 8.22 -15.88 8.80
CA GLU A 11 6.93 -15.78 9.49
C GLU A 11 6.72 -14.38 10.05
N ILE A 12 5.53 -13.86 9.80
CA ILE A 12 5.06 -12.56 10.23
C ILE A 12 3.74 -12.78 10.99
N VAL A 13 3.68 -12.41 12.26
CA VAL A 13 2.42 -12.27 12.98
C VAL A 13 2.04 -10.79 12.95
N ALA A 14 1.08 -10.44 12.10
CA ALA A 14 0.51 -9.10 12.03
C ALA A 14 -0.46 -8.90 13.20
N ARG A 15 -0.05 -8.12 14.21
CA ARG A 15 -0.82 -7.95 15.45
C ARG A 15 -1.86 -6.84 15.29
N SER A 16 -1.39 -5.61 15.14
CA SER A 16 -2.23 -4.42 15.10
C SER A 16 -1.55 -3.24 14.42
N ALA A 17 -2.32 -2.21 14.12
CA ALA A 17 -1.81 -0.89 13.78
C ALA A 17 -2.60 0.18 14.54
N SER A 18 -1.94 1.30 14.87
CA SER A 18 -2.53 2.38 15.68
C SER A 18 -2.16 3.75 15.13
N ASN A 19 -2.94 4.76 15.52
CA ASN A 19 -2.76 6.15 15.09
C ASN A 19 -2.72 6.32 13.57
N LEU A 20 -3.45 5.47 12.85
CA LEU A 20 -3.54 5.49 11.40
C LEU A 20 -4.07 6.83 10.90
N LYS A 21 -3.68 7.20 9.68
CA LYS A 21 -4.31 8.30 8.97
C LYS A 21 -5.71 7.89 8.56
N ASP A 22 -6.66 8.80 8.71
CA ASP A 22 -7.99 8.64 8.12
C ASP A 22 -7.92 8.92 6.62
N VAL A 23 -8.33 7.95 5.81
CA VAL A 23 -8.33 8.07 4.35
C VAL A 23 -9.72 7.97 3.74
N GLU A 24 -10.72 7.55 4.53
CA GLU A 24 -12.10 7.46 4.08
C GLU A 24 -12.79 8.83 4.17
N THR A 25 -13.55 9.22 3.15
CA THR A 25 -14.32 10.47 3.20
C THR A 25 -15.69 10.20 3.83
N GLY A 26 -15.72 10.15 5.16
CA GLY A 26 -16.95 9.96 5.94
C GLY A 26 -17.19 8.50 6.29
N GLY A 27 -16.45 8.01 7.28
CA GLY A 27 -16.54 6.64 7.76
C GLY A 27 -15.43 6.32 8.74
N LYS A 28 -15.10 5.04 8.86
CA LYS A 28 -13.94 4.55 9.60
C LYS A 28 -13.21 3.55 8.71
N ASN A 29 -11.91 3.76 8.54
CA ASN A 29 -11.04 2.83 7.81
C ASN A 29 -11.39 1.33 8.04
N ASP A 30 -11.59 0.60 6.96
CA ASP A 30 -11.61 -0.85 6.80
C ASP A 30 -10.18 -1.36 6.52
N ALA A 31 -9.37 -1.48 7.57
CA ALA A 31 -7.93 -1.67 7.40
C ALA A 31 -7.50 -3.14 7.24
N TYR A 32 -6.61 -3.42 6.30
CA TYR A 32 -5.81 -4.65 6.23
C TYR A 32 -4.32 -4.34 6.08
N ALA A 33 -3.46 -5.29 6.44
CA ALA A 33 -2.02 -5.20 6.20
C ALA A 33 -1.60 -6.17 5.09
N GLN A 34 -0.62 -5.79 4.29
CA GLN A 34 -0.01 -6.66 3.29
C GLN A 34 1.51 -6.60 3.30
N PHE A 35 2.13 -7.72 2.94
CA PHE A 35 3.53 -7.99 3.16
C PHE A 35 4.17 -8.59 1.91
N SER A 36 5.39 -8.16 1.57
CA SER A 36 6.17 -8.75 0.49
C SER A 36 7.67 -8.61 0.74
N LEU A 37 8.46 -9.56 0.22
CA LEU A 37 9.93 -9.47 0.11
C LEU A 37 10.38 -8.86 -1.22
N ASN A 38 9.47 -8.74 -2.19
CA ASN A 38 9.73 -8.26 -3.55
C ASN A 38 8.76 -7.14 -3.95
N ILE A 39 9.18 -5.89 -3.72
CA ILE A 39 8.41 -4.69 -4.05
C ILE A 39 8.07 -4.55 -5.55
N LYS A 40 8.85 -5.18 -6.43
CA LYS A 40 8.69 -5.09 -7.89
C LYS A 40 7.60 -6.01 -8.42
N ASP A 41 7.31 -7.10 -7.71
CA ASP A 41 6.22 -8.01 -8.06
C ASP A 41 4.98 -7.68 -7.24
N ALA A 42 4.03 -6.97 -7.83
CA ALA A 42 2.79 -6.61 -7.16
C ALA A 42 1.96 -7.83 -6.71
N LYS A 43 2.11 -9.00 -7.35
CA LYS A 43 1.38 -10.23 -7.00
C LYS A 43 2.00 -10.98 -5.82
N SER A 44 3.22 -10.63 -5.43
CA SER A 44 3.91 -11.25 -4.29
C SER A 44 3.40 -10.79 -2.93
N PHE A 45 2.55 -9.75 -2.90
CA PHE A 45 1.97 -9.24 -1.65
C PHE A 45 0.92 -10.21 -1.11
N GLN A 46 1.14 -10.68 0.12
CA GLN A 46 0.17 -11.47 0.87
C GLN A 46 -0.50 -10.57 1.91
N LYS A 47 -1.85 -10.60 1.98
CA LYS A 47 -2.64 -9.73 2.84
C LYS A 47 -3.29 -10.45 4.02
N THR A 48 -3.52 -9.71 5.11
CA THR A 48 -4.40 -10.12 6.20
C THR A 48 -5.87 -10.06 5.78
N LYS A 49 -6.75 -10.57 6.64
CA LYS A 49 -8.16 -10.20 6.61
C LYS A 49 -8.31 -8.70 6.92
N THR A 50 -9.40 -8.14 6.42
CA THR A 50 -9.80 -6.75 6.67
C THR A 50 -10.47 -6.61 8.03
N HIS A 51 -10.04 -5.64 8.83
CA HIS A 51 -10.72 -5.22 10.04
C HIS A 51 -11.70 -4.10 9.68
N LYS A 52 -12.98 -4.45 9.57
CA LYS A 52 -14.03 -3.49 9.19
C LYS A 52 -14.30 -2.46 10.28
N ASN A 53 -14.46 -1.19 9.91
CA ASN A 53 -14.72 -0.05 10.79
C ASN A 53 -13.64 0.16 11.88
N ALA A 54 -12.38 -0.16 11.58
CA ALA A 54 -11.24 0.00 12.49
C ALA A 54 -10.94 1.46 12.82
N GLY A 55 -11.15 2.37 11.86
CA GLY A 55 -10.77 3.77 11.99
C GLY A 55 -9.26 3.92 12.22
N ALA A 56 -8.86 4.62 13.29
CA ALA A 56 -7.44 4.84 13.56
C ALA A 56 -6.69 3.62 14.12
N ASN A 57 -7.39 2.55 14.52
CA ASN A 57 -6.81 1.40 15.24
C ASN A 57 -7.33 0.07 14.70
N ALA A 58 -6.45 -0.72 14.08
CA ALA A 58 -6.77 -2.01 13.51
C ALA A 58 -6.08 -3.14 14.27
N THR A 59 -6.74 -4.30 14.36
CA THR A 59 -6.20 -5.53 14.94
C THR A 59 -6.49 -6.69 14.01
N TRP A 60 -5.49 -7.53 13.75
CA TRP A 60 -5.61 -8.68 12.85
C TRP A 60 -5.24 -10.00 13.53
N ASP A 61 -4.19 -10.00 14.36
CA ASP A 61 -3.64 -11.20 15.00
C ASP A 61 -3.50 -12.40 14.05
N GLN A 62 -2.98 -12.12 12.85
CA GLN A 62 -2.91 -13.09 11.75
C GLN A 62 -1.47 -13.42 11.39
N THR A 63 -1.18 -14.70 11.20
CA THR A 63 0.10 -15.18 10.71
C THR A 63 0.13 -15.21 9.18
N ILE A 64 1.20 -14.67 8.59
CA ILE A 64 1.55 -14.71 7.17
C ILE A 64 2.95 -15.32 7.05
N VAL A 65 3.17 -16.16 6.04
CA VAL A 65 4.48 -16.77 5.77
C VAL A 65 4.90 -16.41 4.36
N LEU A 66 6.04 -15.72 4.25
CA LEU A 66 6.64 -15.37 2.96
C LEU A 66 7.81 -16.31 2.68
N GLU A 67 7.81 -16.93 1.50
CA GLU A 67 8.94 -17.77 1.03
C GLU A 67 10.05 -16.89 0.43
N GLY A 68 11.32 -17.37 0.50
CA GLY A 68 12.44 -16.73 -0.21
C GLY A 68 13.30 -15.72 0.57
N ALA A 69 13.44 -15.84 1.90
CA ALA A 69 14.39 -15.02 2.68
C ALA A 69 15.63 -15.83 3.15
N PRO A 70 16.80 -15.22 3.48
CA PRO A 70 17.23 -13.82 3.36
C PRO A 70 18.30 -13.57 2.25
N ASP A 71 18.67 -14.57 1.45
CA ASP A 71 19.80 -14.44 0.51
C ASP A 71 19.47 -13.55 -0.71
N GLU A 72 18.21 -13.58 -1.17
CA GLU A 72 17.73 -12.81 -2.32
C GLU A 72 17.08 -11.47 -1.93
N HIS A 73 16.55 -11.38 -0.70
CA HIS A 73 15.75 -10.25 -0.24
C HIS A 73 16.19 -9.79 1.15
N ARG A 74 16.52 -8.50 1.27
CA ARG A 74 17.01 -7.88 2.52
C ARG A 74 15.99 -7.01 3.24
N VAL A 75 14.81 -6.84 2.65
CA VAL A 75 13.78 -5.89 3.10
C VAL A 75 12.42 -6.57 3.08
N LEU A 76 11.70 -6.48 4.19
CA LEU A 76 10.27 -6.71 4.27
C LEU A 76 9.55 -5.39 3.98
N TYR A 77 8.71 -5.39 2.95
CA TYR A 77 7.82 -4.28 2.61
C TYR A 77 6.47 -4.52 3.26
N VAL A 78 5.99 -3.52 3.99
CA VAL A 78 4.72 -3.53 4.71
C VAL A 78 3.85 -2.37 4.22
N GLU A 79 2.61 -2.66 3.86
CA GLU A 79 1.61 -1.66 3.48
C GLU A 79 0.34 -1.90 4.30
N VAL A 80 -0.18 -0.86 4.94
CA VAL A 80 -1.51 -0.84 5.57
C VAL A 80 -2.45 -0.14 4.59
N MET A 81 -3.52 -0.85 4.22
CA MET A 81 -4.43 -0.50 3.14
C MET A 81 -5.85 -0.37 3.69
N GLU A 82 -6.61 0.48 3.03
CA GLU A 82 -8.06 0.61 3.16
C GLU A 82 -8.73 -0.26 2.11
N GLU A 83 -9.64 -1.13 2.51
CA GLU A 83 -10.47 -1.90 1.56
C GLU A 83 -11.65 -1.05 1.09
N ASP A 84 -11.68 -0.72 -0.19
CA ASP A 84 -12.77 0.03 -0.83
C ASP A 84 -13.49 -0.86 -1.86
N PHE A 85 -14.72 -0.51 -2.22
CA PHE A 85 -15.47 -1.16 -3.30
C PHE A 85 -14.79 -0.99 -4.67
N GLY A 86 -13.99 0.06 -4.85
CA GLY A 86 -13.18 0.34 -6.04
C GLY A 86 -11.78 -0.26 -5.98
N ALA A 87 -10.76 0.60 -5.90
CA ALA A 87 -9.39 0.19 -5.62
C ALA A 87 -9.02 0.56 -4.19
N ASP A 88 -8.39 -0.39 -3.52
CA ASP A 88 -7.88 -0.20 -2.17
C ASP A 88 -6.90 0.99 -2.09
N ALA A 89 -7.11 1.84 -1.08
CA ALA A 89 -6.31 3.04 -0.86
C ALA A 89 -5.18 2.77 0.15
N PRO A 90 -3.94 3.24 -0.10
CA PRO A 90 -2.89 3.10 0.89
C PRO A 90 -3.06 4.08 2.06
N ILE A 91 -3.15 3.55 3.28
CA ILE A 91 -3.19 4.32 4.53
C ILE A 91 -1.78 4.73 4.93
N GLY A 92 -0.87 3.77 4.98
CA GLY A 92 0.52 3.96 5.38
C GLY A 92 1.40 2.78 5.00
N PHE A 93 2.71 2.97 5.00
CA PHE A 93 3.66 1.93 4.61
C PHE A 93 4.96 2.06 5.38
N THR A 94 5.74 0.99 5.41
CA THR A 94 7.08 0.99 5.97
C THR A 94 7.92 -0.13 5.37
N ALA A 95 9.22 0.09 5.27
CA ALA A 95 10.18 -0.94 4.90
C ALA A 95 11.02 -1.33 6.12
N ILE A 96 11.17 -2.63 6.35
CA ILE A 96 11.88 -3.18 7.50
C ILE A 96 13.07 -3.97 6.97
N ARG A 97 14.29 -3.53 7.29
CA ARG A 97 15.48 -4.34 6.98
C ARG A 97 15.49 -5.62 7.82
N LEU A 98 15.74 -6.75 7.17
CA LEU A 98 15.73 -8.07 7.79
C LEU A 98 16.97 -8.37 8.63
N ASP A 99 18.00 -7.52 8.58
CA ASP A 99 19.13 -7.53 9.51
C ASP A 99 18.69 -7.35 10.97
N GLN A 100 17.60 -6.62 11.21
CA GLN A 100 17.01 -6.41 12.54
C GLN A 100 16.54 -7.70 13.21
N ILE A 101 16.30 -8.77 12.45
CA ILE A 101 15.76 -10.04 12.95
C ILE A 101 16.77 -11.21 12.82
N GLN A 102 18.00 -10.95 12.39
CA GLN A 102 19.03 -11.99 12.22
C GLN A 102 19.49 -12.58 13.57
N SER A 103 19.40 -11.83 14.66
CA SER A 103 19.80 -12.28 16.00
C SER A 103 18.75 -13.11 16.72
N GLY A 104 17.50 -13.13 16.25
CA GLY A 104 16.41 -13.84 16.89
C GLY A 104 15.03 -13.33 16.46
N PRO A 105 13.95 -13.98 16.96
CA PRO A 105 12.61 -13.45 16.83
C PRO A 105 12.50 -12.04 17.42
N VAL A 106 11.74 -11.19 16.72
CA VAL A 106 11.49 -9.81 17.12
C VAL A 106 10.00 -9.61 17.30
N SER A 107 9.61 -9.03 18.43
CA SER A 107 8.31 -8.41 18.62
C SER A 107 8.52 -6.91 18.57
N GLY A 108 8.02 -6.28 17.52
CA GLY A 108 8.42 -4.93 17.15
C GLY A 108 7.27 -4.00 16.84
N HIS A 109 7.47 -2.75 17.19
CA HIS A 109 6.64 -1.61 16.78
C HIS A 109 7.39 -0.81 15.72
N PHE A 110 6.77 -0.61 14.56
CA PHE A 110 7.39 0.04 13.39
C PHE A 110 6.58 1.24 12.93
N ASP A 111 7.25 2.38 12.81
CA ASP A 111 6.65 3.61 12.31
C ASP A 111 6.15 3.44 10.86
N LEU A 112 4.96 3.98 10.58
CA LEU A 112 4.37 4.04 9.25
C LEU A 112 4.56 5.44 8.65
N PHE A 113 4.71 5.46 7.32
CA PHE A 113 4.77 6.67 6.52
C PHE A 113 3.56 6.74 5.61
N THR A 114 2.95 7.91 5.50
CA THR A 114 1.88 8.19 4.54
C THR A 114 2.44 8.21 3.11
N PRO A 115 1.60 8.13 2.05
CA PRO A 115 2.06 8.23 0.66
C PRO A 115 2.90 9.49 0.35
N ASP A 116 2.64 10.62 1.02
CA ASP A 116 3.43 11.86 0.92
C ASP A 116 4.74 11.82 1.73
N GLY A 117 5.03 10.74 2.44
CA GLY A 117 6.28 10.50 3.17
C GLY A 117 6.28 11.02 4.60
N LYS A 118 5.14 11.44 5.15
CA LYS A 118 5.05 11.92 6.53
C LYS A 118 4.88 10.73 7.47
N GLN A 119 5.61 10.72 8.58
CA GLN A 119 5.44 9.71 9.60
C GLN A 119 4.07 9.88 10.28
N LYS A 120 3.23 8.83 10.23
CA LYS A 120 1.91 8.80 10.86
C LYS A 120 1.48 7.35 11.06
N GLY A 121 1.23 6.98 12.31
CA GLY A 121 0.81 5.65 12.69
C GLY A 121 1.98 4.70 12.92
N GLU A 122 1.64 3.53 13.45
CA GLU A 122 2.60 2.49 13.81
C GLU A 122 1.96 1.11 13.60
N ILE A 123 2.73 0.12 13.18
CA ILE A 123 2.31 -1.28 13.07
C ILE A 123 3.10 -2.16 14.05
N SER A 124 2.40 -3.07 14.73
CA SER A 124 2.97 -4.07 15.63
C SER A 124 3.06 -5.43 14.94
N LEU A 125 4.27 -6.00 14.88
CA LEU A 125 4.57 -7.26 14.19
C LEU A 125 5.42 -8.16 15.07
N ASN A 126 5.18 -9.49 15.01
CA ASN A 126 6.19 -10.46 15.41
C ASN A 126 6.83 -11.06 14.15
N LEU A 127 8.16 -11.06 14.09
CA LEU A 127 8.93 -11.49 12.94
C LEU A 127 9.90 -12.59 13.36
N ARG A 128 9.96 -13.69 12.61
CA ARG A 128 10.98 -14.74 12.78
C ARG A 128 11.27 -15.47 11.47
N PHE A 129 12.52 -15.90 11.30
CA PHE A 129 12.86 -16.84 10.24
C PHE A 129 12.52 -18.28 10.64
N LEU A 130 11.83 -19.00 9.75
CA LEU A 130 11.57 -20.43 9.88
C LEU A 130 12.79 -21.23 9.41
N GLY A 131 13.13 -22.32 10.10
CA GLY A 131 14.24 -23.21 9.73
C GLY A 131 15.59 -22.89 10.37
N ASN A 132 15.73 -21.76 11.09
CA ASN A 132 16.98 -21.44 11.78
C ASN A 132 16.99 -22.06 13.19
N ALA A 133 17.52 -23.29 13.31
CA ALA A 133 17.54 -24.07 14.56
C ALA A 133 18.31 -23.39 15.72
N ALA A 134 19.15 -22.39 15.43
CA ALA A 134 19.87 -21.61 16.43
C ALA A 134 19.01 -20.60 17.21
N GLN A 135 17.76 -20.35 16.79
CA GLN A 135 16.92 -19.28 17.33
C GLN A 135 15.78 -19.74 18.25
N SER A 136 15.65 -21.03 18.53
CA SER A 136 14.59 -21.59 19.39
C SER A 136 14.83 -21.40 20.90
N GLY A 137 15.96 -20.79 21.30
CA GLY A 137 16.33 -20.60 22.71
C GLY A 137 16.25 -19.17 23.25
N HIS A 138 16.02 -18.16 22.41
CA HIS A 138 15.93 -16.76 22.82
C HIS A 138 14.48 -16.29 22.66
N GLY A 139 13.84 -15.89 23.77
CA GLY A 139 12.52 -15.27 23.73
C GLY A 139 12.51 -14.04 22.81
N ALA A 140 11.37 -13.72 22.20
CA ALA A 140 11.26 -12.59 21.30
C ALA A 140 11.75 -11.32 21.99
N SER A 141 12.70 -10.63 21.36
CA SER A 141 13.14 -9.32 21.85
C SER A 141 12.04 -8.30 21.56
N ASN A 142 11.56 -7.62 22.61
CA ASN A 142 10.60 -6.54 22.44
C ASN A 142 11.38 -5.26 22.12
N VAL A 143 11.24 -4.75 20.90
CA VAL A 143 12.05 -3.63 20.40
C VAL A 143 11.18 -2.58 19.73
N ARG A 144 11.59 -1.32 19.81
CA ARG A 144 11.13 -0.31 18.86
C ARG A 144 11.86 -0.58 17.55
N GLY A 145 11.20 -1.27 16.64
CA GLY A 145 11.74 -1.63 15.34
C GLY A 145 11.92 -0.38 14.48
N ARG A 146 12.92 -0.40 13.59
CA ARG A 146 13.14 0.70 12.66
C ARG A 146 12.40 0.42 11.35
N GLY A 147 11.35 1.19 11.13
CA GLY A 147 10.72 1.35 9.82
C GLY A 147 11.47 2.40 8.98
N GLU A 148 11.56 2.18 7.67
CA GLU A 148 12.30 3.05 6.75
C GLU A 148 11.42 3.54 5.60
N LEU A 149 11.61 4.81 5.25
CA LEU A 149 11.03 5.42 4.06
C LEU A 149 11.95 5.17 2.85
N LEU A 150 11.70 4.08 2.12
CA LEU A 150 12.44 3.78 0.89
C LEU A 150 11.77 4.41 -0.33
N ASN A 151 12.58 5.05 -1.19
CA ASN A 151 12.09 5.77 -2.37
C ASN A 151 11.26 4.89 -3.31
N GLU A 152 11.70 3.65 -3.58
CA GLU A 152 10.98 2.72 -4.47
C GLU A 152 9.64 2.29 -3.87
N HIS A 153 9.59 2.08 -2.55
CA HIS A 153 8.34 1.78 -1.85
C HIS A 153 7.39 2.97 -1.89
N GLN A 154 7.88 4.18 -1.63
CA GLN A 154 7.07 5.39 -1.71
C GLN A 154 6.52 5.64 -3.13
N LYS A 155 7.33 5.43 -4.18
CA LYS A 155 6.88 5.54 -5.57
C LYS A 155 5.73 4.58 -5.86
N ARG A 156 5.85 3.32 -5.44
CA ARG A 156 4.76 2.33 -5.59
C ARG A 156 3.49 2.79 -4.89
N VAL A 157 3.59 3.17 -3.61
CA VAL A 157 2.45 3.58 -2.79
C VAL A 157 1.76 4.82 -3.37
N LYS A 158 2.52 5.81 -3.86
CA LYS A 158 1.96 6.95 -4.60
C LYS A 158 1.22 6.50 -5.86
N GLY A 159 1.76 5.53 -6.59
CA GLY A 159 1.11 4.95 -7.76
C GLY A 159 -0.20 4.22 -7.44
N LEU A 160 -0.28 3.52 -6.31
CA LEU A 160 -1.52 2.90 -5.82
C LEU A 160 -2.58 3.97 -5.52
N LYS A 161 -2.18 5.03 -4.79
CA LYS A 161 -3.07 6.16 -4.49
C LYS A 161 -3.58 6.86 -5.75
N SER A 162 -2.71 7.10 -6.74
CA SER A 162 -3.15 7.73 -7.99
C SER A 162 -4.13 6.87 -8.78
N LYS A 163 -4.06 5.53 -8.68
CA LYS A 163 -4.99 4.62 -9.34
C LYS A 163 -6.37 4.62 -8.68
N GLU A 164 -6.42 4.61 -7.36
CA GLU A 164 -7.68 4.77 -6.59
C GLU A 164 -8.38 6.07 -7.00
N THR A 165 -7.68 7.20 -6.91
CA THR A 165 -8.27 8.51 -7.24
C THR A 165 -8.79 8.58 -8.69
N ALA A 166 -8.10 7.94 -9.64
CA ALA A 166 -8.54 7.89 -11.02
C ALA A 166 -9.80 7.05 -11.22
N GLN A 167 -9.96 5.96 -10.45
CA GLN A 167 -11.14 5.11 -10.51
C GLN A 167 -12.34 5.78 -9.86
N ASP A 168 -12.18 6.46 -8.73
CA ASP A 168 -13.28 7.16 -8.06
C ASP A 168 -13.87 8.26 -8.94
N VAL A 169 -13.01 9.02 -9.62
CA VAL A 169 -13.44 10.00 -10.63
C VAL A 169 -14.20 9.29 -11.77
N GLY A 170 -13.70 8.13 -12.22
CA GLY A 170 -14.37 7.32 -13.24
C GLY A 170 -15.76 6.82 -12.83
N VAL A 171 -15.95 6.41 -11.57
CA VAL A 171 -17.24 5.97 -11.02
C VAL A 171 -18.18 7.15 -10.82
N ALA A 172 -17.69 8.27 -10.26
CA ALA A 172 -18.48 9.48 -10.05
C ALA A 172 -18.98 10.09 -11.37
N LEU A 173 -18.16 10.05 -12.42
CA LEU A 173 -18.57 10.44 -13.77
C LEU A 173 -19.38 9.33 -14.47
N GLY A 174 -19.19 8.05 -14.10
CA GLY A 174 -19.86 6.89 -14.68
C GLY A 174 -21.30 6.63 -14.22
N ALA A 175 -21.76 7.25 -13.12
CA ALA A 175 -23.19 7.36 -12.81
C ALA A 175 -23.93 8.37 -13.71
N GLY A 176 -23.21 9.05 -14.61
CA GLY A 176 -23.74 9.93 -15.64
C GLY A 176 -22.74 10.14 -16.78
N LEU A 177 -22.72 9.16 -17.69
CA LEU A 177 -22.02 9.10 -18.99
C LEU A 177 -20.70 8.31 -19.02
N ALA A 178 -20.72 7.30 -19.90
CA ALA A 178 -19.65 6.40 -20.21
C ALA A 178 -18.40 7.09 -20.79
N ALA A 179 -17.23 6.59 -20.37
CA ALA A 179 -15.98 6.49 -21.12
C ALA A 179 -15.48 7.75 -21.87
N LEU A 180 -14.68 8.58 -21.18
CA LEU A 180 -13.59 9.36 -21.78
C LEU A 180 -12.43 9.33 -20.76
N GLY A 181 -11.38 8.54 -20.97
CA GLY A 181 -10.26 9.00 -21.78
C GLY A 181 -9.34 9.86 -20.91
N ALA A 182 -8.13 9.37 -20.63
CA ALA A 182 -7.12 9.97 -19.76
C ALA A 182 -6.52 11.31 -20.28
N ALA A 183 -7.32 12.21 -20.83
CA ALA A 183 -6.84 13.38 -21.58
C ALA A 183 -7.39 14.75 -21.13
N TYR A 184 -8.21 14.88 -20.08
CA TYR A 184 -8.84 16.19 -19.77
C TYR A 184 -8.17 17.04 -18.67
N LEU A 185 -7.03 16.66 -18.08
CA LEU A 185 -6.40 17.49 -17.03
C LEU A 185 -5.09 18.20 -17.44
N LEU A 186 -4.86 18.43 -18.73
CA LEU A 186 -3.75 19.28 -19.18
C LEU A 186 -4.20 20.19 -20.32
N GLY A 187 -4.44 21.46 -20.03
CA GLY A 187 -4.71 22.45 -21.06
C GLY A 187 -5.16 23.80 -20.53
N GLY A 188 -4.28 24.51 -19.82
CA GLY A 188 -4.38 25.97 -19.77
C GLY A 188 -4.11 26.55 -21.16
N GLY A 189 -4.90 27.53 -21.60
CA GLY A 189 -4.65 28.20 -22.87
C GLY A 189 -5.86 28.95 -23.42
N ASP A 190 -5.89 30.25 -23.14
CA ASP A 190 -6.37 31.35 -23.97
C ASP A 190 -7.82 31.46 -24.46
N LYS A 191 -8.37 32.65 -24.14
CA LYS A 191 -9.60 33.22 -24.68
C LYS A 191 -9.46 33.44 -26.20
N LYS A 192 -10.44 32.96 -26.98
CA LYS A 192 -10.85 33.65 -28.22
C LYS A 192 -12.32 33.38 -28.54
N LYS A 193 -13.10 34.47 -28.52
CA LYS A 193 -14.41 34.55 -29.18
C LYS A 193 -14.23 34.32 -30.67
N THR A 194 -15.11 33.55 -31.29
CA THR A 194 -15.43 33.70 -32.71
C THR A 194 -16.93 33.48 -32.90
N GLU A 195 -17.59 34.51 -33.39
CA GLU A 195 -18.95 34.49 -33.95
C GLU A 195 -19.00 33.55 -35.16
N ALA A 196 -20.09 32.81 -35.31
CA ALA A 196 -20.42 32.12 -36.56
C ALA A 196 -21.69 32.76 -37.14
N GLU A 197 -21.49 33.43 -38.28
CA GLU A 197 -22.49 34.07 -39.12
C GLU A 197 -23.22 33.03 -40.00
N LYS A 198 -24.40 33.46 -40.46
CA LYS A 198 -25.42 32.81 -41.29
C LYS A 198 -24.93 32.18 -42.60
N GLY A 199 -25.71 31.22 -43.10
CA GLY A 199 -25.94 31.05 -44.54
C GLY A 199 -26.48 29.67 -44.93
N ASP A 200 -27.79 29.56 -45.22
CA ASP A 200 -28.40 28.93 -46.42
C ASP A 200 -29.95 29.07 -46.28
N ALA A 201 -30.81 29.32 -47.28
CA ALA A 201 -30.71 29.14 -48.72
C ALA A 201 -31.67 30.11 -49.45
N ALA A 202 -31.27 30.58 -50.63
CA ALA A 202 -32.18 30.89 -51.75
C ALA A 202 -32.31 29.60 -52.59
N VAL A 203 -33.38 29.28 -53.32
CA VAL A 203 -33.84 29.94 -54.56
C VAL A 203 -35.23 29.36 -54.90
N ALA A 204 -36.14 30.25 -55.34
CA ALA A 204 -37.44 29.92 -55.91
C ALA A 204 -37.33 29.50 -57.38
N ASN A 205 -38.18 28.57 -57.84
CA ASN A 205 -38.65 28.58 -59.23
C ASN A 205 -39.97 27.80 -59.42
N HIS A 206 -40.89 28.49 -60.11
CA HIS A 206 -42.18 28.10 -60.71
C HIS A 206 -43.38 27.74 -59.82
#